data_AF-A0A2G5BCL7-F1
#
_entry.id   AF-A0A2G5BCL7-F1
#
_cell.length_a   1.000
_cell.length_b   1.000
_cell.length_c   1.000
_cell.angle_alpha   90.00
_cell.angle_beta   90.00
_cell.angle_gamma   90.00
#
_symmetry.space_group_name_H-M   'P 1'
#
loop_
_entity.id
_entity.type
_entity.pdbx_description
1 polymer ?
#
loop_
_entity_poly.entity_id
_entity_poly.type
_entity_poly.pdbx_seq_one_letter_code
_entity_poly.pdbx_strand_id
1 'polypeptide(L)'
;MAIAPKGNKIAVSQLHSNFAEIQGELKRVLDGVNSGRILQSFDILTKVTDAVVVNCEALGLASELPVVESFHRNNFWRALNQCWLVALNNVSKANSYEDQLCEEHIVHLHSSVVHWADSLATFGLVDYEMGFWESDIVDALSSILDSIRSKDDITASS
;
A
#
# COMPACT_ATOMS: atom_id res chain seq x y z
N MET A 1 21.21 -31.43 24.41
CA MET A 1 20.37 -31.12 23.22
C MET A 1 19.49 -29.93 23.60
N ALA A 2 19.82 -28.74 23.11
CA ALA A 2 19.00 -27.55 23.28
C ALA A 2 19.20 -26.69 22.03
N ILE A 3 18.26 -26.79 21.10
CA ILE A 3 18.21 -25.92 19.93
C ILE A 3 17.42 -24.70 20.38
N ALA A 4 18.11 -23.62 20.73
CA ALA A 4 17.46 -22.35 21.02
C ALA A 4 16.72 -21.85 19.77
N PRO A 5 15.52 -21.26 19.90
CA PRO A 5 14.86 -20.64 18.76
C PRO A 5 15.73 -19.46 18.30
N LYS A 6 16.21 -19.53 17.05
CA LYS A 6 16.84 -18.39 16.38
C LYS A 6 15.76 -17.37 16.07
N GLY A 7 15.32 -16.63 17.08
CA GLY A 7 14.64 -15.36 16.87
C GLY A 7 15.63 -14.45 16.18
N ASN A 8 15.45 -14.24 14.88
CA ASN A 8 16.27 -13.35 14.09
C ASN A 8 16.04 -11.92 14.62
N LYS A 9 16.84 -11.48 15.59
CA LYS A 9 16.87 -10.08 16.02
C LYS A 9 17.43 -9.28 14.85
N ILE A 10 16.56 -8.72 14.02
CA ILE A 10 16.97 -7.74 13.02
C ILE A 10 17.69 -6.62 13.77
N ALA A 11 18.91 -6.31 13.33
CA ALA A 11 19.68 -5.23 13.94
C ALA A 11 18.89 -3.92 13.78
N VAL A 12 18.84 -3.09 14.82
CA VAL A 12 18.15 -1.80 14.79
C VAL A 12 18.60 -0.96 13.59
N SER A 13 19.88 -1.02 13.20
CA SER A 13 20.40 -0.37 11.99
C SER A 13 19.77 -0.87 10.69
N GLN A 14 19.57 -2.18 10.56
CA GLN A 14 18.92 -2.79 9.40
C GLN A 14 17.43 -2.41 9.33
N LEU A 15 16.77 -2.33 10.48
CA LEU A 15 15.39 -1.87 10.55
C LEU A 15 15.26 -0.40 10.07
N HIS A 16 16.16 0.48 10.50
CA HIS A 16 16.21 1.87 10.01
C HIS A 16 16.47 1.93 8.50
N SER A 17 17.37 1.09 7.96
CA SER A 17 17.61 1.01 6.52
C SER A 17 16.37 0.58 5.74
N ASN A 18 15.68 -0.47 6.20
CA ASN A 18 14.43 -0.94 5.58
C ASN A 18 13.36 0.16 5.59
N PHE A 19 13.20 0.87 6.71
CA PHE A 19 12.23 1.97 6.78
C PHE A 19 12.59 3.14 5.88
N ALA A 20 13.87 3.53 5.84
CA ALA A 20 14.32 4.59 4.95
C ALA A 20 14.10 4.24 3.47
N GLU A 21 14.30 2.97 3.10
CA GLU A 21 14.02 2.45 1.77
C GLU A 21 12.52 2.52 1.44
N ILE A 22 11.66 1.99 2.33
CA ILE A 22 10.21 2.04 2.16
C ILE A 22 9.71 3.48 2.04
N GLN A 23 10.17 4.38 2.91
CA GLN A 23 9.83 5.80 2.84
C GLN A 23 10.29 6.45 1.51
N GLY A 24 11.47 6.06 1.02
CA GLY A 24 11.99 6.50 -0.26
C GLY A 24 11.16 6.02 -1.46
N GLU A 25 10.63 4.79 -1.40
CA GLU A 25 9.69 4.27 -2.40
C GLU A 25 8.33 4.97 -2.33
N LEU A 26 7.75 5.15 -1.14
CA LEU A 26 6.48 5.87 -0.98
C LEU A 26 6.59 7.31 -1.49
N LYS A 27 7.71 7.99 -1.24
CA LYS A 27 7.96 9.31 -1.82
C LYS A 27 8.01 9.27 -3.35
N ARG A 28 8.69 8.27 -3.93
CA ARG A 28 8.72 8.06 -5.39
C ARG A 28 7.33 7.84 -5.98
N VAL A 29 6.47 7.10 -5.29
CA VAL A 29 5.06 6.93 -5.69
C VAL A 29 4.38 8.29 -5.78
N LEU A 30 4.46 9.12 -4.73
CA LEU A 30 3.84 10.43 -4.69
C LEU A 30 4.39 11.39 -5.77
N ASP A 31 5.71 11.42 -5.97
CA ASP A 31 6.36 12.22 -7.00
C ASP A 31 5.93 11.76 -8.42
N GLY A 32 5.82 10.45 -8.63
CA GLY A 32 5.33 9.85 -9.87
C GLY A 32 3.86 10.18 -10.15
N VAL A 33 3.01 10.08 -9.12
CA VAL A 33 1.58 10.45 -9.20
C VAL A 33 1.43 11.93 -9.53
N ASN A 34 2.18 12.80 -8.87
CA ASN A 34 2.16 14.24 -9.14
C ASN A 34 2.67 14.57 -10.54
N SER A 35 3.56 13.74 -11.08
CA SER A 35 4.07 13.86 -12.45
C SER A 35 3.20 13.14 -13.49
N GLY A 36 2.03 12.58 -13.13
CA GLY A 36 1.13 11.89 -14.05
C GLY A 36 1.57 10.50 -14.54
N ARG A 37 2.57 9.89 -13.89
CA ARG A 37 3.05 8.52 -14.17
C ARG A 37 2.27 7.49 -13.34
N ILE A 38 0.96 7.42 -13.56
CA ILE A 38 0.01 6.74 -12.66
C ILE A 38 0.27 5.23 -12.62
N LEU A 39 0.27 4.53 -13.76
CA LEU A 39 0.46 3.07 -13.78
C LEU A 39 1.79 2.66 -13.13
N GLN A 40 2.89 3.34 -13.47
CA GLN A 40 4.19 3.09 -12.84
C GLN A 40 4.16 3.32 -11.31
N SER A 41 3.51 4.39 -10.85
CA SER A 41 3.38 4.65 -9.42
C SER A 41 2.60 3.56 -8.69
N PHE A 42 1.54 3.01 -9.31
CA PHE A 42 0.77 1.91 -8.72
C PHE A 42 1.54 0.58 -8.71
N ASP A 43 2.39 0.32 -9.71
CA ASP A 43 3.29 -0.85 -9.70
C ASP A 43 4.28 -0.78 -8.51
N ILE A 44 4.89 0.39 -8.29
CA ILE A 44 5.78 0.61 -7.14
C ILE A 44 5.00 0.47 -5.82
N LEU A 45 3.85 1.14 -5.71
CA LEU A 45 3.03 1.13 -4.49
C LEU A 45 2.58 -0.29 -4.12
N THR A 46 2.20 -1.09 -5.10
CA THR A 46 1.80 -2.49 -4.92
C THR A 46 2.97 -3.32 -4.40
N LYS A 47 4.15 -3.22 -5.02
CA LYS A 47 5.36 -3.95 -4.60
C LYS A 47 5.81 -3.58 -3.19
N VAL A 48 5.74 -2.30 -2.84
CA VAL A 48 6.08 -1.83 -1.50
C VAL A 48 5.07 -2.34 -0.48
N THR A 49 3.78 -2.26 -0.78
CA THR A 49 2.72 -2.73 0.12
C THR A 49 2.84 -4.22 0.37
N ASP A 50 3.08 -5.01 -0.69
CA ASP A 50 3.32 -6.44 -0.58
C ASP A 50 4.52 -6.77 0.30
N ALA A 51 5.67 -6.13 0.06
CA ALA A 51 6.86 -6.32 0.88
C ALA A 51 6.64 -5.96 2.35
N VAL A 52 5.87 -4.89 2.62
CA VAL A 52 5.51 -4.46 3.99
C VAL A 52 4.61 -5.49 4.67
N VAL A 53 3.59 -6.00 3.97
CA VAL A 53 2.63 -6.98 4.51
C VAL A 53 3.34 -8.29 4.81
N VAL A 54 4.12 -8.81 3.86
CA VAL A 54 4.88 -10.07 4.00
C VAL A 54 5.90 -9.99 5.14
N ASN A 55 6.50 -8.82 5.38
CA ASN A 55 7.55 -8.64 6.37
C ASN A 55 7.07 -7.86 7.62
N CYS A 56 5.77 -7.70 7.85
CA CYS A 56 5.25 -6.79 8.88
C CYS A 56 5.76 -7.13 10.29
N GLU A 57 5.85 -8.41 10.66
CA GLU A 57 6.43 -8.86 11.94
C GLU A 57 7.92 -8.54 12.04
N ALA A 58 8.68 -8.83 10.97
CA ALA A 58 10.12 -8.57 10.90
C ALA A 58 10.42 -7.07 10.98
N LEU A 59 9.56 -6.23 10.42
CA LEU A 59 9.61 -4.78 10.51
C LEU A 59 9.14 -4.24 11.86
N GLY A 60 8.67 -5.09 12.78
CA GLY A 60 8.09 -4.64 14.06
C GLY A 60 6.77 -3.89 13.89
N LEU A 61 6.13 -3.99 12.73
CA LEU A 61 4.82 -3.38 12.43
C LEU A 61 3.66 -4.15 13.02
N ALA A 62 3.86 -5.41 13.43
CA ALA A 62 2.87 -6.22 14.13
C ALA A 62 3.11 -6.32 15.65
N SER A 63 4.21 -5.74 16.16
CA SER A 63 4.56 -5.82 17.58
C SER A 63 3.91 -4.70 18.37
N GLU A 64 3.22 -5.04 19.46
CA GLU A 64 2.69 -4.09 20.46
C GLU A 64 3.79 -3.39 21.26
N LEU A 65 4.98 -4.02 21.36
CA LEU A 65 6.13 -3.42 22.02
C LEU A 65 6.97 -2.65 21.00
N PRO A 66 7.33 -1.38 21.29
CA PRO A 66 8.18 -0.61 20.39
C PRO A 66 9.55 -1.28 20.26
N VAL A 67 9.89 -1.66 19.02
CA VAL A 67 11.21 -2.24 18.69
C VAL A 67 12.32 -1.18 18.80
N VAL A 68 11.95 0.09 18.57
CA VAL A 68 12.81 1.28 18.72
C VAL A 68 11.97 2.39 19.36
N GLU A 69 12.54 3.12 20.31
CA GLU A 69 11.86 4.15 21.11
C GLU A 69 11.29 5.31 20.27
N SER A 70 11.89 5.59 19.11
CA SER A 70 11.45 6.61 18.14
C SER A 70 10.50 6.08 17.06
N PHE A 71 10.23 4.76 17.05
CA PHE A 71 9.42 4.15 16.01
C PHE A 71 7.93 4.17 16.37
N HIS A 72 7.16 4.92 15.59
CA HIS A 72 5.71 5.01 15.72
C HIS A 72 5.02 4.22 14.61
N ARG A 73 4.73 2.94 14.87
CA ARG A 73 3.99 2.03 13.97
C ARG A 73 2.76 2.68 13.34
N ASN A 74 1.93 3.34 14.15
CA ASN A 74 0.68 3.96 13.66
C ASN A 74 0.95 5.08 12.65
N ASN A 75 2.07 5.81 12.78
CA ASN A 75 2.44 6.83 11.80
C ASN A 75 2.89 6.20 10.48
N PHE A 76 3.52 5.03 10.52
CA PHE A 76 3.87 4.29 9.32
C PHE A 76 2.62 3.82 8.57
N TRP A 77 1.70 3.14 9.25
CA TRP A 77 0.45 2.67 8.61
C TRP A 77 -0.36 3.84 8.05
N ARG A 78 -0.49 4.94 8.83
CA ARG A 78 -1.13 6.16 8.35
C ARG A 78 -0.48 6.72 7.09
N ALA A 79 0.85 6.76 7.03
CA ALA A 79 1.55 7.26 5.85
C ALA A 79 1.34 6.36 4.62
N LEU A 80 1.36 5.04 4.80
CA LEU A 80 1.06 4.07 3.74
C LEU A 80 -0.38 4.23 3.23
N ASN A 81 -1.37 4.28 4.13
CA ASN A 81 -2.78 4.45 3.78
C ASN A 81 -3.02 5.79 3.06
N GLN A 82 -2.41 6.88 3.55
CA GLN A 82 -2.48 8.18 2.89
C GLN A 82 -1.84 8.16 1.50
N CYS A 83 -0.74 7.42 1.32
CA CYS A 83 -0.12 7.26 0.01
C CYS A 83 -1.07 6.59 -0.99
N TRP A 84 -1.77 5.53 -0.56
CA TRP A 84 -2.83 4.88 -1.34
C TRP A 84 -3.95 5.84 -1.71
N LEU A 85 -4.55 6.53 -0.74
CA LEU A 85 -5.67 7.44 -0.99
C LEU A 85 -5.27 8.61 -1.89
N VAL A 86 -4.06 9.15 -1.71
CA VAL A 86 -3.54 10.20 -2.60
C VAL A 86 -3.32 9.64 -4.00
N ALA A 87 -2.72 8.46 -4.17
CA ALA A 87 -2.54 7.85 -5.48
C ALA A 87 -3.89 7.63 -6.20
N LEU A 88 -4.87 7.08 -5.49
CA LEU A 88 -6.22 6.79 -6.01
C LEU A 88 -6.96 8.07 -6.41
N ASN A 89 -6.92 9.12 -5.59
CA ASN A 89 -7.57 10.39 -5.90
C ASN A 89 -6.94 11.13 -7.11
N ASN A 90 -5.77 10.70 -7.57
CA ASN A 90 -5.04 11.33 -8.66
C ASN A 90 -4.97 10.45 -9.92
N VAL A 91 -5.69 9.34 -9.99
CA VAL A 91 -5.67 8.43 -11.16
C VAL A 91 -6.03 9.13 -12.47
N SER A 92 -6.88 10.16 -12.42
CA SER A 92 -7.24 10.99 -13.58
C SER A 92 -6.12 11.89 -14.11
N LYS A 93 -5.00 12.03 -13.41
CA LYS A 93 -3.84 12.85 -13.81
C LYS A 93 -2.87 12.13 -14.75
N ALA A 94 -3.19 10.92 -15.22
CA ALA A 94 -2.32 10.19 -16.14
C ALA A 94 -1.97 11.03 -17.37
N ASN A 95 -0.67 11.16 -17.67
CA ASN A 95 -0.19 11.97 -18.80
C ASN A 95 -0.43 11.33 -20.16
N SER A 96 -0.55 10.01 -20.18
CA SER A 96 -0.66 9.21 -21.38
C SER A 96 -1.74 8.14 -21.20
N TYR A 97 -2.23 7.59 -22.30
CA TYR A 97 -3.14 6.43 -22.25
C TYR A 97 -2.44 5.20 -21.65
N GLU A 98 -1.14 5.03 -21.93
CA GLU A 98 -0.32 3.92 -21.40
C GLU A 98 -0.14 3.99 -19.88
N ASP A 99 -0.19 5.19 -19.30
CA ASP A 99 -0.10 5.41 -17.86
C ASP A 99 -1.47 5.31 -17.14
N GLN A 100 -2.58 5.14 -17.85
CA GLN A 100 -3.91 5.04 -17.24
C GLN A 100 -4.14 3.67 -16.60
N LEU A 101 -4.89 3.64 -15.50
CA LEU A 101 -5.43 2.40 -14.96
C LEU A 101 -6.68 2.01 -15.77
N CYS A 102 -6.70 0.79 -16.29
CA CYS A 102 -7.87 0.19 -16.91
C CYS A 102 -8.66 -0.64 -15.89
N GLU A 103 -9.85 -1.11 -16.27
CA GLU A 103 -10.68 -1.95 -15.42
C GLU A 103 -9.93 -3.17 -14.86
N GLU A 104 -9.16 -3.88 -15.69
CA GLU A 104 -8.38 -5.05 -15.26
C GLU A 104 -7.37 -4.69 -14.16
N HIS A 105 -6.71 -3.52 -14.26
CA HIS A 105 -5.81 -3.03 -13.22
C HIS A 105 -6.56 -2.76 -11.91
N ILE A 106 -7.74 -2.13 -11.97
CA ILE A 106 -8.53 -1.82 -10.76
C ILE A 106 -9.05 -3.09 -10.08
N VAL A 107 -9.54 -4.06 -10.86
CA VAL A 107 -10.00 -5.35 -10.33
C VAL A 107 -8.86 -6.10 -9.66
N HIS A 108 -7.67 -6.11 -10.29
CA HIS A 108 -6.50 -6.74 -9.70
C HIS A 108 -6.08 -6.04 -8.39
N LEU A 109 -6.05 -4.70 -8.37
CA LEU A 109 -5.73 -3.92 -7.17
C LEU A 109 -6.72 -4.20 -6.04
N HIS A 110 -8.02 -4.27 -6.33
CA HIS A 110 -9.03 -4.60 -5.35
C HIS A 110 -8.77 -5.98 -4.73
N SER A 111 -8.48 -6.99 -5.55
CA SER A 111 -8.16 -8.34 -5.05
C SER A 111 -6.91 -8.33 -4.16
N SER A 112 -5.88 -7.56 -4.52
CA SER A 112 -4.64 -7.46 -3.75
C SER A 112 -4.87 -6.76 -2.40
N VAL A 113 -5.66 -5.69 -2.38
CA VAL A 113 -5.99 -4.95 -1.15
C VAL A 113 -6.71 -5.83 -0.13
N VAL A 114 -7.72 -6.59 -0.57
CA VAL A 114 -8.42 -7.56 0.30
C VAL A 114 -7.45 -8.64 0.79
N HIS A 115 -6.60 -9.18 -0.09
CA HIS A 115 -5.63 -10.20 0.30
C HIS A 115 -4.60 -9.71 1.34
N TRP A 116 -4.12 -8.48 1.19
CA TRP A 116 -3.24 -7.88 2.18
C TRP A 116 -3.94 -7.64 3.51
N ALA A 117 -5.18 -7.17 3.49
CA ALA A 117 -5.98 -6.98 4.69
C ALA A 117 -6.21 -8.31 5.43
N ASP A 118 -6.60 -9.38 4.71
CA ASP A 118 -6.73 -10.73 5.26
C ASP A 118 -5.43 -11.20 5.94
N SER A 119 -4.29 -10.94 5.29
CA SER A 119 -2.96 -11.28 5.83
C SER A 119 -2.61 -10.48 7.09
N LEU A 120 -3.05 -9.22 7.16
CA LEU A 120 -2.81 -8.33 8.29
C LEU A 120 -3.79 -8.57 9.45
N ALA A 121 -4.96 -9.15 9.17
CA ALA A 121 -5.99 -9.45 10.16
C ALA A 121 -5.50 -10.39 11.27
N THR A 122 -4.61 -11.34 10.95
CA THR A 122 -4.01 -12.25 11.94
C THR A 122 -3.17 -11.54 12.99
N PHE A 123 -2.73 -10.32 12.70
CA PHE A 123 -1.95 -9.46 13.60
C PHE A 123 -2.78 -8.36 14.26
N GLY A 124 -4.09 -8.29 13.99
CA GLY A 124 -4.95 -7.19 14.44
C GLY A 124 -4.69 -5.87 13.71
N LEU A 125 -4.04 -5.90 12.54
CA LEU A 125 -3.61 -4.71 11.78
C LEU A 125 -4.62 -4.27 10.71
N VAL A 126 -5.92 -4.49 10.97
CA VAL A 126 -7.03 -4.02 10.10
C VAL A 126 -7.89 -2.99 10.86
N ASP A 127 -7.47 -2.59 12.06
CA ASP A 127 -8.10 -1.49 12.78
C ASP A 127 -7.68 -0.13 12.18
N TYR A 128 -8.66 0.73 11.97
CA TYR A 128 -8.55 2.06 11.37
C TYR A 128 -7.53 2.97 12.10
N GLU A 129 -7.31 2.77 13.40
CA GLU A 129 -6.31 3.55 14.14
C GLU A 129 -4.90 2.93 14.13
N MET A 130 -4.80 1.64 13.84
CA MET A 130 -3.58 0.85 14.11
C MET A 130 -2.98 0.17 12.88
N GLY A 131 -3.69 0.11 11.75
CA GLY A 131 -3.30 -0.72 10.62
C GLY A 131 -3.78 -0.23 9.25
N PHE A 132 -4.03 -1.19 8.36
CA PHE A 132 -4.32 -0.93 6.95
C PHE A 132 -5.78 -0.52 6.74
N TRP A 133 -6.00 0.54 5.97
CA TRP A 133 -7.34 1.11 5.72
C TRP A 133 -8.02 0.43 4.53
N GLU A 134 -8.28 -0.87 4.66
CA GLU A 134 -8.89 -1.68 3.60
C GLU A 134 -10.18 -1.03 3.06
N SER A 135 -11.12 -0.68 3.95
CA SER A 135 -12.43 -0.16 3.56
C SER A 135 -12.31 1.10 2.69
N ASP A 136 -11.50 2.10 3.08
CA ASP A 136 -11.39 3.33 2.30
C ASP A 136 -10.69 3.13 0.96
N ILE A 137 -9.68 2.25 0.95
CA ILE A 137 -8.93 1.94 -0.26
C ILE A 137 -9.85 1.19 -1.24
N VAL A 138 -10.63 0.22 -0.76
CA VAL A 138 -11.63 -0.52 -1.54
C VAL A 138 -12.74 0.40 -2.04
N ASP A 139 -13.26 1.31 -1.21
CA ASP A 139 -14.31 2.26 -1.59
C ASP A 139 -13.81 3.24 -2.67
N ALA A 140 -12.56 3.71 -2.55
CA ALA A 140 -11.93 4.55 -3.55
C ALA A 140 -11.69 3.80 -4.87
N LEU A 141 -11.24 2.53 -4.83
CA LEU A 141 -11.10 1.68 -6.01
C LEU A 141 -12.45 1.43 -6.70
N SER A 142 -13.49 1.15 -5.92
CA SER A 142 -14.85 0.93 -6.43
C SER A 142 -15.38 2.18 -7.14
N SER A 143 -15.15 3.35 -6.56
CA SER A 143 -15.52 4.64 -7.17
C SER A 143 -14.80 4.89 -8.50
N ILE A 144 -13.53 4.49 -8.60
CA ILE A 144 -12.77 4.59 -9.86
C ILE A 144 -13.30 3.61 -10.90
N LEU A 145 -13.60 2.37 -10.51
CA LEU A 145 -14.15 1.34 -11.40
C LEU A 145 -15.49 1.78 -12.01
N ASP A 146 -16.40 2.31 -11.19
CA ASP A 146 -17.68 2.84 -11.65
C ASP A 146 -17.50 4.01 -12.63
N SER A 147 -16.50 4.87 -12.40
CA SER A 147 -16.15 5.96 -13.31
C SER A 147 -15.62 5.47 -14.66
N ILE A 148 -14.85 4.38 -14.68
CA ILE A 148 -14.34 3.76 -15.92
C ILE A 148 -15.51 3.18 -16.71
N ARG A 149 -16.33 2.33 -16.08
CA ARG A 149 -17.48 1.68 -16.71
C ARG A 149 -18.50 2.67 -17.28
N SER A 150 -18.73 3.78 -16.57
CA SER A 150 -19.63 4.83 -17.06
C SER A 150 -19.13 5.53 -18.33
N LYS A 151 -17.81 5.63 -18.54
CA LYS A 151 -17.25 6.21 -19.78
C LYS A 151 -17.40 5.26 -20.97
N ASP A 152 -17.30 3.96 -20.74
CA ASP A 152 -17.40 2.97 -21.80
C ASP A 152 -18.83 2.90 -22.36
N ASP A 153 -19.86 3.00 -21.52
CA ASP A 153 -21.27 3.04 -21.97
C ASP A 153 -21.57 4.26 -22.88
N ILE A 154 -20.95 5.41 -22.60
CA ILE A 154 -21.13 6.63 -23.39
C ILE A 154 -20.43 6.51 -24.75
N THR A 155 -19.24 5.92 -24.78
CA THR A 155 -18.47 5.75 -26.03
C THR A 155 -19.03 4.65 -26.91
N ALA A 156 -19.62 3.59 -26.36
CA ALA A 156 -20.28 2.53 -27.12
C ALA A 156 -21.62 2.96 -27.75
N SER A 157 -22.23 4.04 -27.24
CA SER A 157 -23.52 4.57 -27.71
C SER A 157 -23.39 5.71 -28.74
N SER A 158 -22.17 6.08 -29.14
CA SER A 158 -21.87 7.18 -30.08
C SER A 158 -21.27 6.66 -31.38
#